data_AF-A0A069DPT6-F1
#
_entry.id   AF-A0A069DPT6-F1
#
_cell.length_a   1.000
_cell.length_b   1.000
_cell.length_c   1.000
_cell.angle_alpha   90.00
_cell.angle_beta   90.00
_cell.angle_gamma   90.00
#
_symmetry.space_group_name_H-M   'P 1'
#
loop_
_entity.id
_entity.type
_entity.pdbx_description
1 polymer ?
#
loop_
_entity_poly.entity_id
_entity_poly.type
_entity_poly.pdbx_seq_one_letter_code
_entity_poly.pdbx_strand_id
1 'polypeptide(L)'
;AMTRLHMGRSAIALFILAFFTIFVAFWTGIAGCWRRSPGNITATAILMLLACLLSAGAMGLWHGVEYYEKERIVGEEFYQQWNNVLRDASFTGYDWSFFLVWAGVGFSFVSAALFSGAAVCLRSERIKEETVNMQYLMPVYPQKQQYAYPPPGYPPAAAYAPGPPYYHGSQYGPYNY
;
A
#
# COMPACT_ATOMS: atom_id res chain seq x y z
N ALA A 1 -14.64 13.77 -33.83
CA ALA A 1 -14.80 12.31 -34.05
C ALA A 1 -13.61 11.50 -33.54
N MET A 2 -12.38 11.69 -34.06
CA MET A 2 -11.20 10.89 -33.68
C MET A 2 -10.89 10.90 -32.18
N THR A 3 -10.94 12.06 -31.51
CA THR A 3 -10.66 12.16 -30.06
C THR A 3 -11.62 11.30 -29.23
N ARG A 4 -12.92 11.29 -29.58
CA ARG A 4 -13.95 10.46 -28.89
C ARG A 4 -13.63 8.98 -29.02
N LEU A 5 -13.24 8.54 -30.21
CA LEU A 5 -12.86 7.15 -30.47
C LEU A 5 -11.64 6.74 -29.64
N HIS A 6 -10.61 7.58 -29.58
CA HIS A 6 -9.43 7.32 -28.74
C HIS A 6 -9.79 7.28 -27.25
N MET A 7 -10.61 8.21 -26.76
CA MET A 7 -11.08 8.21 -25.36
C MET A 7 -11.85 6.94 -25.02
N GLY A 8 -12.76 6.48 -25.89
CA GLY A 8 -13.52 5.24 -25.69
C GLY A 8 -12.63 4.00 -25.65
N ARG A 9 -11.66 3.89 -26.57
CA ARG A 9 -10.70 2.77 -26.59
C ARG A 9 -9.80 2.78 -25.35
N SER A 10 -9.36 3.96 -24.91
CA SER A 10 -8.56 4.12 -23.70
C SER A 10 -9.35 3.75 -22.44
N ALA A 11 -10.65 4.07 -22.37
CA ALA A 11 -11.50 3.67 -21.24
C ALA A 11 -11.54 2.14 -21.08
N ILE A 12 -11.72 1.40 -22.18
CA ILE A 12 -11.70 -0.07 -22.18
C ILE A 12 -10.33 -0.59 -21.74
N ALA A 13 -9.24 -0.02 -22.28
CA ALA A 13 -7.88 -0.42 -21.91
C ALA A 13 -7.60 -0.21 -20.41
N LEU A 14 -8.05 0.90 -19.83
CA LEU A 14 -7.90 1.17 -18.40
C LEU A 14 -8.68 0.16 -17.53
N PHE A 15 -9.88 -0.26 -17.94
CA PHE A 15 -10.60 -1.32 -17.22
C PHE A 15 -9.89 -2.67 -17.28
N ILE A 16 -9.32 -3.04 -18.43
CA ILE A 16 -8.53 -4.28 -18.55
C ILE A 16 -7.32 -4.24 -17.61
N LEU A 17 -6.61 -3.10 -17.59
CA LEU A 17 -5.49 -2.90 -16.68
C LEU A 17 -5.93 -2.92 -15.21
N ALA A 18 -7.08 -2.34 -14.88
CA ALA A 18 -7.63 -2.37 -13.53
C ALA A 18 -7.98 -3.80 -13.08
N PHE A 19 -8.60 -4.62 -13.94
CA PHE A 19 -8.88 -6.02 -13.59
C PHE A 19 -7.60 -6.84 -13.42
N PHE A 20 -6.59 -6.59 -14.26
CA PHE A 20 -5.29 -7.23 -14.12
C PHE A 20 -4.59 -6.83 -12.81
N THR A 21 -4.61 -5.55 -12.44
CA THR A 21 -4.01 -5.10 -11.18
C THR A 21 -4.76 -5.64 -9.96
N ILE A 22 -6.09 -5.74 -10.00
CA ILE A 22 -6.89 -6.40 -8.95
C ILE A 22 -6.51 -7.88 -8.83
N PHE A 23 -6.36 -8.58 -9.96
CA PHE A 23 -5.95 -9.98 -9.95
C PHE A 23 -4.58 -10.18 -9.30
N VAL A 24 -3.60 -9.33 -9.63
CA VAL A 24 -2.28 -9.35 -8.98
C VAL A 24 -2.42 -9.00 -7.49
N ALA A 25 -3.19 -7.96 -7.14
CA ALA A 25 -3.42 -7.53 -5.77
C ALA A 25 -4.02 -8.65 -4.89
N PHE A 26 -4.91 -9.46 -5.46
CA PHE A 26 -5.52 -10.60 -4.77
C PHE A 26 -4.47 -11.62 -4.33
N TRP A 27 -3.59 -12.04 -5.25
CA TRP A 27 -2.53 -13.00 -4.93
C TRP A 27 -1.49 -12.42 -3.98
N THR A 28 -1.10 -11.16 -4.16
CA THR A 28 -0.17 -10.49 -3.24
C THR A 28 -0.77 -10.33 -1.84
N GLY A 29 -2.10 -10.09 -1.76
CA GLY A 29 -2.84 -9.97 -0.52
C GLY A 29 -2.88 -11.29 0.25
N ILE A 30 -3.22 -12.40 -0.42
CA ILE A 30 -3.21 -13.74 0.19
C ILE A 30 -1.82 -14.07 0.73
N ALA A 31 -0.78 -13.89 -0.10
CA ALA A 31 0.59 -14.14 0.31
C ALA A 31 1.06 -13.23 1.46
N GLY A 32 0.58 -11.98 1.50
CA GLY A 32 0.86 -11.03 2.55
C GLY A 32 0.23 -11.40 3.89
N CYS A 33 -1.04 -11.79 3.87
CA CYS A 33 -1.76 -12.25 5.06
C CYS A 33 -1.18 -13.56 5.61
N TRP A 34 -0.87 -14.54 4.74
CA TRP A 34 -0.31 -15.84 5.17
C TRP A 34 1.03 -15.69 5.88
N ARG A 35 1.96 -14.92 5.30
CA ARG A 35 3.31 -14.75 5.86
C ARG A 35 3.41 -13.61 6.88
N ARG A 36 2.29 -12.93 7.19
CA ARG A 36 2.24 -11.68 7.97
C ARG A 36 3.35 -10.69 7.57
N SER A 37 3.62 -10.58 6.27
CA SER A 37 4.72 -9.77 5.75
C SER A 37 4.26 -8.33 5.54
N PRO A 38 4.77 -7.34 6.30
CA PRO A 38 4.36 -5.94 6.15
C PRO A 38 4.64 -5.43 4.73
N GLY A 39 5.71 -5.90 4.07
CA GLY A 39 6.04 -5.52 2.70
C GLY A 39 4.98 -5.97 1.68
N ASN A 40 4.48 -7.20 1.80
CA ASN A 40 3.44 -7.71 0.89
C ASN A 40 2.09 -7.05 1.14
N ILE A 41 1.77 -6.73 2.40
CA ILE A 41 0.56 -5.97 2.76
C ILE A 41 0.64 -4.54 2.21
N THR A 42 1.80 -3.86 2.32
CA THR A 42 1.98 -2.54 1.69
C THR A 42 1.86 -2.59 0.17
N ALA A 43 2.42 -3.62 -0.47
CA ALA A 43 2.33 -3.79 -1.92
C ALA A 43 0.86 -3.98 -2.35
N THR A 44 0.09 -4.76 -1.60
CA THR A 44 -1.34 -4.98 -1.84
C THR A 44 -2.14 -3.68 -1.71
N ALA A 45 -1.85 -2.85 -0.71
CA ALA A 45 -2.49 -1.54 -0.56
C ALA A 45 -2.22 -0.62 -1.77
N ILE A 46 -0.97 -0.57 -2.25
CA ILE A 46 -0.58 0.22 -3.42
C ILE A 46 -1.26 -0.29 -4.69
N LEU A 47 -1.30 -1.61 -4.90
CA LEU A 47 -1.95 -2.21 -6.06
C LEU A 47 -3.46 -1.98 -6.07
N MET A 48 -4.13 -2.06 -4.90
CA MET A 48 -5.55 -1.72 -4.78
C MET A 48 -5.83 -0.24 -5.04
N LEU A 49 -4.94 0.65 -4.59
CA LEU A 49 -5.07 2.08 -4.88
C LEU A 49 -4.85 2.37 -6.37
N LEU A 50 -3.87 1.72 -7.00
CA LEU A 50 -3.65 1.80 -8.44
C LEU A 50 -4.88 1.30 -9.23
N ALA A 51 -5.46 0.16 -8.84
CA ALA A 51 -6.68 -0.36 -9.44
C ALA A 51 -7.86 0.61 -9.32
N CYS A 52 -7.99 1.26 -8.15
CA CYS A 52 -8.99 2.29 -7.91
C CYS A 52 -8.81 3.48 -8.86
N LEU A 53 -7.58 3.99 -9.01
CA LEU A 53 -7.27 5.12 -9.89
C LEU A 53 -7.49 4.76 -11.37
N LEU A 54 -7.11 3.56 -11.79
CA LEU A 54 -7.36 3.08 -13.16
C LEU A 54 -8.86 2.99 -13.46
N SER A 55 -9.64 2.43 -12.54
CA SER A 55 -11.09 2.31 -12.67
C SER A 55 -11.79 3.67 -12.67
N ALA A 56 -11.38 4.57 -11.77
CA ALA A 56 -11.90 5.93 -11.72
C ALA A 56 -11.52 6.73 -12.98
N GLY A 57 -10.29 6.57 -13.48
CA GLY A 57 -9.84 7.16 -14.73
C GLY A 57 -10.62 6.63 -15.95
N ALA A 58 -10.92 5.33 -15.98
CA ALA A 58 -11.75 4.72 -17.02
C ALA A 58 -13.16 5.32 -17.04
N MET A 59 -13.80 5.49 -15.88
CA MET A 59 -15.10 6.19 -15.78
C MET A 59 -15.00 7.67 -16.14
N GLY A 60 -13.90 8.35 -15.79
CA GLY A 60 -13.65 9.73 -16.20
C GLY A 60 -13.56 9.87 -17.72
N LEU A 61 -12.88 8.95 -18.40
CA LEU A 61 -12.83 8.92 -19.86
C LEU A 61 -14.19 8.56 -20.47
N TRP A 62 -14.94 7.65 -19.84
CA TRP A 62 -16.28 7.28 -20.30
C TRP A 62 -17.25 8.46 -20.24
N HIS A 63 -17.28 9.21 -19.13
CA HIS A 63 -18.02 10.46 -19.05
C HIS A 63 -17.51 11.52 -20.04
N GLY A 64 -16.20 11.53 -20.29
CA GLY A 64 -15.61 12.36 -21.34
C GLY A 64 -16.14 12.03 -22.73
N VAL A 65 -16.36 10.75 -23.05
CA VAL A 65 -16.97 10.32 -24.33
C VAL A 65 -18.41 10.84 -24.43
N GLU A 66 -19.21 10.68 -23.38
CA GLU A 66 -20.59 11.20 -23.35
C GLU A 66 -20.62 12.72 -23.53
N TYR A 67 -19.77 13.45 -22.81
CA TYR A 67 -19.66 14.91 -22.93
C TYR A 67 -19.25 15.33 -24.35
N TYR A 68 -18.31 14.60 -24.95
CA TYR A 68 -17.91 14.90 -26.32
C TYR A 68 -19.04 14.68 -27.33
N GLU A 69 -19.91 13.71 -27.08
CA GLU A 69 -21.06 13.40 -27.94
C GLU A 69 -22.22 14.38 -27.77
N LYS A 70 -22.45 14.89 -26.56
CA LYS A 70 -23.54 15.82 -26.25
C LYS A 70 -23.18 17.29 -26.53
N GLU A 71 -21.97 17.73 -26.15
CA GLU A 71 -21.63 19.16 -26.17
C GLU A 71 -20.54 19.58 -27.19
N ARG A 72 -19.72 18.66 -27.72
CA ARG A 72 -18.54 19.04 -28.52
C ARG A 72 -18.61 18.69 -30.00
N ILE A 73 -19.30 17.61 -30.38
CA ILE A 73 -19.36 17.18 -31.78
C ILE A 73 -20.59 17.80 -32.43
N VAL A 74 -20.33 18.59 -33.48
CA VAL A 74 -21.36 19.24 -34.29
C VAL A 74 -21.55 18.42 -35.57
N GLY A 75 -22.76 17.94 -35.81
CA GLY A 75 -23.19 17.22 -37.01
C GLY A 75 -24.66 16.85 -36.88
N GLU A 76 -25.37 16.70 -38.00
CA GLU A 76 -26.84 16.50 -38.01
C GLU A 76 -27.27 15.25 -37.21
N GLU A 77 -26.37 14.26 -37.14
CA GLU A 77 -26.50 13.01 -36.38
C GLU A 77 -26.40 13.21 -34.86
N PHE A 78 -25.87 14.34 -34.37
CA PHE A 78 -25.53 14.55 -32.96
C PHE A 78 -26.53 15.44 -32.24
N TYR A 79 -26.69 15.17 -30.94
CA TYR A 79 -27.69 15.78 -30.06
C TYR A 79 -27.75 17.31 -30.16
N GLN A 80 -26.59 17.95 -30.37
CA GLN A 80 -26.45 19.40 -30.48
C GLN A 80 -27.11 20.03 -31.70
N GLN A 81 -27.36 19.28 -32.78
CA GLN A 81 -28.07 19.76 -33.98
C GLN A 81 -29.47 19.15 -34.15
N TRP A 82 -29.88 18.25 -33.26
CA TRP A 82 -31.24 17.69 -33.29
C TRP A 82 -32.32 18.76 -33.13
N ASN A 83 -33.46 18.55 -33.79
CA ASN A 83 -34.63 19.40 -33.59
C ASN A 83 -35.20 19.24 -32.17
N ASN A 84 -35.99 20.21 -31.73
CA ASN A 84 -36.52 20.20 -30.36
C ASN A 84 -37.46 19.01 -30.10
N VAL A 85 -38.18 18.52 -31.12
CA VAL A 85 -39.08 17.36 -30.98
C VAL A 85 -38.30 16.08 -30.65
N LEU A 86 -37.14 15.87 -31.30
CA LEU A 86 -36.28 14.72 -31.04
C LEU A 86 -35.68 14.80 -29.63
N ARG A 87 -35.24 15.99 -29.21
CA ARG A 87 -34.69 16.18 -27.86
C ARG A 87 -35.73 15.87 -26.79
N ASP A 88 -36.94 16.41 -26.92
CA ASP A 88 -38.01 16.25 -25.95
C ASP A 88 -38.54 14.80 -25.90
N ALA A 89 -38.45 14.07 -27.02
CA ALA A 89 -38.86 12.66 -27.10
C ALA A 89 -37.75 11.67 -26.67
N SER A 90 -36.50 12.12 -26.52
CA SER A 90 -35.35 11.27 -26.22
C SER A 90 -34.98 11.29 -24.74
N PHE A 91 -34.84 10.12 -24.13
CA PHE A 91 -34.39 9.95 -22.75
C PHE A 91 -33.13 9.08 -22.72
N THR A 92 -32.09 9.53 -22.02
CA THR A 92 -30.87 8.75 -21.76
C THR A 92 -30.86 8.36 -20.29
N GLY A 93 -30.95 7.06 -20.00
CA GLY A 93 -30.84 6.51 -18.66
C GLY A 93 -29.55 5.69 -18.49
N TYR A 94 -29.11 5.55 -17.23
CA TYR A 94 -27.99 4.67 -16.89
C TYR A 94 -28.52 3.34 -16.35
N ASP A 95 -27.95 2.25 -16.85
CA ASP A 95 -28.26 0.90 -16.40
C ASP A 95 -27.45 0.49 -15.16
N TRP A 96 -27.79 -0.68 -14.59
CA TRP A 96 -27.16 -1.25 -13.41
C TRP A 96 -25.63 -1.29 -13.43
N SER A 97 -25.02 -1.52 -14.60
CA SER A 97 -23.56 -1.59 -14.76
C SER A 97 -22.87 -0.29 -14.33
N PHE A 98 -23.50 0.86 -14.54
CA PHE A 98 -22.99 2.16 -14.11
C PHE A 98 -22.82 2.22 -12.59
N PHE A 99 -23.85 1.83 -11.86
CA PHE A 99 -23.83 1.82 -10.39
C PHE A 99 -22.84 0.78 -9.85
N LEU A 100 -22.74 -0.38 -10.51
CA LEU A 100 -21.78 -1.42 -10.12
C LEU A 100 -20.34 -0.96 -10.25
N VAL A 101 -20.00 -0.19 -11.29
CA VAL A 101 -18.63 0.33 -11.45
C VAL A 101 -18.29 1.31 -10.32
N TRP A 102 -19.18 2.26 -10.01
CA TRP A 102 -18.95 3.21 -8.91
C TRP A 102 -18.86 2.53 -7.54
N ALA A 103 -19.72 1.53 -7.29
CA ALA A 103 -19.61 0.70 -6.10
C ALA A 103 -18.25 -0.01 -6.03
N GLY A 104 -17.80 -0.61 -7.15
CA GLY A 104 -16.50 -1.26 -7.26
C GLY A 104 -15.33 -0.31 -6.98
N VAL A 105 -15.35 0.91 -7.52
CA VAL A 105 -14.36 1.96 -7.23
C VAL A 105 -14.34 2.28 -5.73
N GLY A 106 -15.51 2.45 -5.11
CA GLY A 106 -15.64 2.70 -3.68
C GLY A 106 -15.07 1.57 -2.82
N PHE A 107 -15.42 0.32 -3.11
CA PHE A 107 -14.89 -0.84 -2.38
C PHE A 107 -13.37 -1.01 -2.57
N SER A 108 -12.85 -0.68 -3.76
CA SER A 108 -11.41 -0.70 -4.02
C SER A 108 -10.67 0.31 -3.15
N PHE A 109 -11.21 1.52 -3.02
CA PHE A 109 -10.65 2.57 -2.17
C PHE A 109 -10.69 2.19 -0.68
N VAL A 110 -11.83 1.68 -0.20
CA VAL A 110 -11.96 1.21 1.18
C VAL A 110 -10.95 0.09 1.47
N SER A 111 -10.80 -0.87 0.55
CA SER A 111 -9.83 -1.95 0.68
C SER A 111 -8.40 -1.41 0.77
N ALA A 112 -8.03 -0.46 -0.08
CA ALA A 112 -6.72 0.18 -0.05
C ALA A 112 -6.46 0.89 1.30
N ALA A 113 -7.46 1.58 1.85
CA ALA A 113 -7.36 2.23 3.16
C ALA A 113 -7.16 1.22 4.30
N LEU A 114 -7.92 0.12 4.31
CA LEU A 114 -7.80 -0.95 5.31
C LEU A 114 -6.44 -1.65 5.26
N PHE A 115 -5.95 -2.00 4.06
CA PHE A 115 -4.62 -2.60 3.91
C PHE A 115 -3.50 -1.62 4.27
N SER A 116 -3.67 -0.33 4.01
CA SER A 116 -2.73 0.70 4.44
C SER A 116 -2.66 0.80 5.97
N GLY A 117 -3.81 0.78 6.65
CA GLY A 117 -3.89 0.74 8.10
C GLY A 117 -3.23 -0.51 8.69
N ALA A 118 -3.52 -1.68 8.13
CA ALA A 118 -2.90 -2.94 8.54
C ALA A 118 -1.38 -2.92 8.35
N ALA A 119 -0.89 -2.36 7.24
CA ALA A 119 0.54 -2.21 7.00
C ALA A 119 1.24 -1.32 8.05
N VAL A 120 0.61 -0.21 8.45
CA VAL A 120 1.16 0.68 9.49
C VAL A 120 1.26 -0.07 10.82
N CYS A 121 0.19 -0.76 11.24
CA CYS A 121 0.18 -1.52 12.48
C CYS A 121 1.27 -2.61 12.50
N LEU A 122 1.38 -3.41 11.42
CA LEU A 122 2.38 -4.47 11.30
C LEU A 122 3.82 -3.92 11.29
N ARG A 123 4.03 -2.76 10.65
CA ARG A 123 5.34 -2.10 10.66
C ARG A 123 5.69 -1.59 12.04
N SER A 124 4.74 -1.02 12.77
CA SER A 124 4.94 -0.59 14.16
C SER A 124 5.25 -1.78 15.09
N GLU A 125 4.59 -2.92 14.91
CA GLU A 125 4.91 -4.16 15.65
C GLU A 125 6.34 -4.63 15.35
N ARG A 126 6.71 -4.75 14.07
CA ARG A 126 8.06 -5.16 13.67
C ARG A 126 9.15 -4.24 14.22
N ILE A 127 8.96 -2.92 14.17
CA ILE A 127 9.93 -1.97 14.71
C ILE A 127 10.11 -2.19 16.22
N LYS A 128 9.01 -2.43 16.97
CA LYS A 128 9.10 -2.75 18.40
C LYS A 128 9.90 -4.03 18.63
N GLU A 129 9.65 -5.09 17.87
CA GLU A 129 10.40 -6.36 17.95
C GLU A 129 11.89 -6.17 17.64
N GLU A 130 12.23 -5.41 16.60
CA GLU A 130 13.61 -5.09 16.24
C GLU A 130 14.31 -4.30 17.37
N THR A 131 13.64 -3.31 17.97
CA THR A 131 14.22 -2.54 19.09
C THR A 131 14.49 -3.39 20.33
N VAL A 132 13.58 -4.32 20.66
CA VAL A 132 13.77 -5.25 21.79
C VAL A 132 14.90 -6.23 21.48
N ASN A 133 14.96 -6.80 20.27
CA ASN A 133 16.00 -7.75 19.88
C ASN A 133 17.40 -7.10 19.82
N MET A 134 17.51 -5.87 19.31
CA MET A 134 18.78 -5.13 19.30
C MET A 134 19.32 -4.86 20.72
N GLN A 135 18.45 -4.78 21.73
CA GLN A 135 18.86 -4.65 23.12
C GLN A 135 19.50 -5.93 23.68
N TYR A 136 19.18 -7.10 23.12
CA TYR A 136 19.84 -8.39 23.40
C TYR A 136 21.13 -8.62 22.60
N LEU A 137 21.34 -7.90 21.50
CA LEU A 137 22.58 -7.90 20.72
C LEU A 137 23.63 -6.88 21.21
N MET A 138 23.33 -6.12 22.27
CA MET A 138 24.35 -5.35 22.97
C MET A 138 25.48 -6.30 23.41
N PRO A 139 26.76 -5.97 23.22
CA PRO A 139 27.83 -6.91 23.54
C PRO A 139 27.84 -7.19 25.05
N VAL A 140 27.27 -8.33 25.44
CA VAL A 140 27.34 -8.92 26.80
C VAL A 140 28.75 -9.44 27.09
N TYR A 141 29.72 -9.17 26.20
CA TYR A 141 31.13 -9.27 26.51
C TYR A 141 31.73 -7.86 26.48
N PRO A 142 32.37 -7.39 27.56
CA PRO A 142 33.24 -6.24 27.44
C PRO A 142 34.26 -6.57 26.35
N GLN A 143 34.34 -5.72 25.32
CA GLN A 143 35.32 -5.83 24.25
C GLN A 143 36.72 -5.85 24.90
N LYS A 144 37.25 -7.07 25.12
CA LYS A 144 38.59 -7.30 25.63
C LYS A 144 39.57 -7.04 24.50
N GLN A 145 39.70 -5.80 24.05
CA GLN A 145 40.87 -5.32 23.32
C GLN A 145 40.75 -3.82 23.05
N GLN A 146 41.22 -3.04 24.01
CA GLN A 146 42.08 -1.89 23.73
C GLN A 146 42.86 -1.58 25.00
N TYR A 147 43.72 -2.53 25.40
CA TYR A 147 44.93 -2.15 26.12
C TYR A 147 45.81 -1.42 25.11
N ALA A 148 45.55 -0.13 24.95
CA ALA A 148 46.50 0.77 24.32
C ALA A 148 47.76 0.74 25.19
N TYR A 149 48.85 0.25 24.61
CA TYR A 149 50.17 0.20 25.22
C TYR A 149 50.48 1.56 25.88
N PRO A 150 50.87 1.64 27.16
CA PRO A 150 51.24 2.90 27.76
C PRO A 150 52.53 3.41 27.10
N PRO A 151 52.63 4.69 26.75
CA PRO A 151 53.91 5.31 26.40
C PRO A 151 54.92 5.15 27.55
N PRO A 152 56.22 4.94 27.27
CA PRO A 152 57.22 4.79 28.32
C PRO A 152 57.34 6.10 29.12
N GLY A 153 57.08 6.07 30.44
CA GLY A 153 57.51 7.15 31.33
C GLY A 153 56.57 7.65 32.42
N TYR A 154 55.40 7.05 32.66
CA TYR A 154 54.52 7.48 33.76
C TYR A 154 54.20 6.37 34.76
N PRO A 155 54.24 6.64 36.08
CA PRO A 155 54.04 5.62 37.12
C PRO A 155 52.58 5.14 37.18
N PRO A 156 52.35 3.86 37.55
CA PRO A 156 51.01 3.26 37.53
C PRO A 156 50.13 3.87 38.64
N ALA A 157 49.04 4.53 38.25
CA ALA A 157 48.01 4.94 39.18
C ALA A 157 47.30 3.70 39.73
N ALA A 158 47.30 3.61 41.05
CA ALA A 158 46.85 2.52 41.88
C ALA A 158 45.49 1.93 41.48
N ALA A 159 45.46 0.60 41.49
CA ALA A 159 44.24 -0.19 41.59
C ALA A 159 43.41 0.24 42.81
N TYR A 160 42.17 0.66 42.57
CA TYR A 160 41.18 0.79 43.62
C TYR A 160 39.89 0.10 43.17
N ALA A 161 39.69 -1.11 43.69
CA ALA A 161 38.37 -1.70 43.90
C ALA A 161 38.22 -1.83 45.43
N PRO A 162 37.03 -1.59 46.00
CA PRO A 162 36.16 -2.74 46.28
C PRO A 162 34.63 -2.47 46.36
N GLY A 163 33.82 -3.39 45.81
CA GLY A 163 32.46 -3.77 46.29
C GLY A 163 31.27 -2.82 46.00
N PRO A 164 30.02 -3.32 45.89
CA PRO A 164 29.41 -4.43 46.65
C PRO A 164 28.83 -5.60 45.81
N PRO A 165 28.56 -6.78 46.42
CA PRO A 165 28.17 -8.01 45.72
C PRO A 165 26.65 -8.16 45.64
N TYR A 166 26.10 -8.15 44.43
CA TYR A 166 24.72 -8.61 44.20
C TYR A 166 24.76 -10.10 43.81
N TYR A 167 24.46 -10.93 44.80
CA TYR A 167 24.08 -12.33 44.64
C TYR A 167 22.73 -12.39 43.90
N HIS A 168 22.71 -12.92 42.68
CA HIS A 168 21.52 -13.46 42.06
C HIS A 168 21.84 -14.82 41.44
N GLY A 169 21.71 -15.86 42.27
CA GLY A 169 21.55 -17.23 41.78
C GLY A 169 20.10 -17.43 41.37
N SER A 170 19.83 -17.42 40.07
CA SER A 170 18.57 -17.91 39.50
C SER A 170 18.88 -19.22 38.79
N GLN A 171 18.71 -20.30 39.54
CA GLN A 171 18.77 -21.69 39.14
C GLN A 171 17.72 -21.96 38.05
N TYR A 172 18.13 -21.95 36.79
CA TYR A 172 17.31 -22.49 35.70
C TYR A 172 17.41 -24.02 35.75
N GLY A 173 16.34 -24.66 36.20
CA GLY A 173 16.18 -26.11 36.12
C GLY A 173 15.98 -26.56 34.66
N PRO A 174 16.49 -27.75 34.27
CA PRO A 174 16.30 -28.27 32.92
C PRO A 174 14.92 -28.93 32.81
N TYR A 175 14.06 -28.41 31.93
CA TYR A 175 12.90 -29.18 31.48
C TYR A 175 13.36 -30.21 30.46
N ASN A 176 13.15 -31.48 30.82
CA ASN A 176 13.34 -32.68 30.01
C ASN A 176 11.96 -33.13 29.51
N TYR A 177 11.88 -33.43 28.21
CA TYR A 177 10.76 -33.97 27.42
C TYR A 177 9.47 -33.15 27.29
#